data_AF-A0AAV0CXJ0-F1
#
_entry.id   AF-A0AAV0CXJ0-F1
#
_cell.length_a   1.000
_cell.length_b   1.000
_cell.length_c   1.000
_cell.angle_alpha   90.00
_cell.angle_beta   90.00
_cell.angle_gamma   90.00
#
_symmetry.space_group_name_H-M   'P 1'
#
loop_
_entity.id
_entity.type
_entity.pdbx_description
1 polymer ?
#
loop_
_entity_poly.entity_id
_entity_poly.type
_entity_poly.pdbx_seq_one_letter_code
_entity_poly.pdbx_strand_id
1 'polypeptide(L)'
;MPSENEVSSLVLASEKKYKIIMEMARRIPDVSGISQKNGAGLSLAPEVLKGGDWELKVVPWIGGRIVSMEHLPTGTQWLHSRVDINGYEEYSGLEYRSAGCTEEYSVIEKDQEHAGEVKSLALQGDIGGGLVIVRYISLLKNNPKVFKIDSSIVSRNVGAGSGGFSRLVCLRIHPMFTLLHPTESYVSFTSVIGSKHEIWPESGEQQIMEGDLLPNGEWMLVDKCLGLALVNRFSIDQVYKFMVHWGCGTVTLELWSEDRPVSKESPLKISHEYEVIKLP
;
A
#
# COMPACT_ATOMS: atom_id res chain seq x y z
N MET A 1 13.71 -26.32 12.47
CA MET A 1 13.51 -25.70 11.15
C MET A 1 12.58 -26.61 10.37
N PRO A 2 11.47 -26.09 9.82
CA PRO A 2 10.63 -26.90 8.93
C PRO A 2 11.47 -27.33 7.72
N SER A 3 11.20 -28.53 7.24
CA SER A 3 11.89 -29.08 6.08
C SER A 3 11.51 -28.32 4.81
N GLU A 4 12.40 -28.30 3.80
CA GLU A 4 12.11 -27.68 2.49
C GLU A 4 10.83 -28.25 1.87
N ASN A 5 10.54 -29.52 2.12
CA ASN A 5 9.31 -30.18 1.68
C ASN A 5 8.05 -29.61 2.35
N GLU A 6 8.12 -29.28 3.64
CA GLU A 6 6.99 -28.67 4.36
C GLU A 6 6.73 -27.24 3.86
N VAL A 7 7.78 -26.45 3.63
CA VAL A 7 7.66 -25.10 3.08
C VAL A 7 7.11 -25.14 1.64
N SER A 8 7.64 -26.02 0.80
CA SER A 8 7.16 -26.20 -0.58
C SER A 8 5.68 -26.63 -0.62
N SER A 9 5.27 -27.53 0.29
CA SER A 9 3.88 -27.97 0.37
C SER A 9 2.90 -26.85 0.75
N LEU A 10 3.31 -25.93 1.63
CA LEU A 10 2.50 -24.79 2.05
C LEU A 10 2.36 -23.75 0.94
N VAL A 11 3.44 -23.49 0.20
CA VAL A 11 3.43 -22.59 -0.96
C VAL A 11 2.50 -23.13 -2.05
N LEU A 12 2.63 -24.42 -2.40
CA LEU A 12 1.76 -25.07 -3.38
C LEU A 12 0.28 -25.09 -2.95
N ALA A 13 0.01 -25.30 -1.66
CA ALA A 13 -1.35 -25.23 -1.14
C ALA A 13 -1.95 -23.82 -1.24
N SER A 14 -1.13 -22.79 -0.99
CA SER A 14 -1.51 -21.38 -1.13
C SER A 14 -1.80 -21.03 -2.60
N GLU A 15 -0.92 -21.39 -3.53
CA GLU A 15 -1.10 -21.15 -4.97
C GLU A 15 -2.36 -21.84 -5.52
N LYS A 16 -2.59 -23.09 -5.10
CA LYS A 16 -3.77 -23.85 -5.53
C LYS A 16 -5.07 -23.23 -5.00
N LYS A 17 -5.08 -22.77 -3.74
CA LYS A 17 -6.20 -22.03 -3.15
C LYS A 17 -6.44 -20.72 -3.89
N TYR A 18 -5.37 -20.01 -4.23
CA TYR A 18 -5.44 -18.75 -4.99
C TYR A 18 -6.04 -18.95 -6.39
N LYS A 19 -5.63 -20.00 -7.10
CA LYS A 19 -6.16 -20.32 -8.44
C LYS A 19 -7.67 -20.63 -8.40
N ILE A 20 -8.13 -21.37 -7.38
CA ILE A 20 -9.55 -21.66 -7.18
C ILE A 20 -10.35 -20.37 -6.94
N ILE A 21 -9.84 -19.45 -6.12
CA ILE A 21 -10.50 -18.17 -5.83
C ILE A 21 -10.60 -17.32 -7.12
N MET A 22 -9.53 -17.28 -7.92
CA MET A 22 -9.51 -16.56 -9.20
C MET A 22 -10.46 -17.15 -10.25
N GLU A 23 -10.60 -18.47 -10.30
CA GLU A 23 -11.54 -19.17 -11.19
C GLU A 23 -13.01 -19.00 -10.74
N MET A 24 -13.25 -18.82 -9.45
CA MET A 24 -14.60 -18.59 -8.88
C MET A 24 -15.02 -17.11 -8.86
N ALA A 25 -14.09 -16.18 -9.09
CA ALA A 25 -14.39 -14.75 -9.17
C ALA A 25 -15.30 -14.48 -10.38
N ARG A 26 -16.54 -14.03 -10.12
CA ARG A 26 -17.50 -13.71 -11.19
C ARG A 26 -17.02 -12.47 -11.94
N ARG A 27 -17.01 -12.55 -13.28
CA ARG A 27 -16.81 -11.37 -14.14
C ARG A 27 -17.98 -10.40 -13.95
N ILE A 28 -17.66 -9.12 -13.78
CA ILE A 28 -18.64 -8.04 -13.69
C ILE A 28 -19.25 -7.83 -15.10
N PRO A 29 -20.58 -7.83 -15.25
CA PRO A 29 -21.22 -7.51 -16.53
C PRO A 29 -21.16 -6.00 -16.81
N ASP A 30 -21.02 -5.65 -18.09
CA ASP A 30 -21.06 -4.26 -18.57
C ASP A 30 -22.37 -3.58 -18.16
N VAL A 31 -22.26 -2.41 -17.54
CA VAL A 31 -23.38 -1.66 -17.01
C VAL A 31 -24.15 -1.01 -18.16
N SER A 32 -25.13 -1.72 -18.69
CA SER A 32 -26.26 -1.12 -19.41
C SER A 32 -27.58 -1.81 -19.00
N GLY A 33 -28.40 -1.10 -18.21
CA GLY A 33 -29.83 -1.34 -18.09
C GLY A 33 -30.36 -2.29 -16.99
N ILE A 34 -30.82 -1.68 -15.88
CA ILE A 34 -32.02 -1.98 -15.06
C ILE A 34 -32.19 -3.40 -14.44
N SER A 35 -32.37 -3.46 -13.11
CA SER A 35 -33.67 -3.76 -12.46
C SER A 35 -33.52 -4.07 -10.97
N GLN A 36 -34.27 -3.34 -10.13
CA GLN A 36 -34.45 -3.62 -8.71
C GLN A 36 -35.09 -5.00 -8.48
N LYS A 37 -34.52 -5.80 -7.57
CA LYS A 37 -35.27 -6.53 -6.54
C LYS A 37 -34.36 -7.11 -5.45
N ASN A 38 -34.53 -6.56 -4.25
CA ASN A 38 -34.50 -7.15 -2.91
C ASN A 38 -33.28 -7.97 -2.44
N GLY A 39 -32.49 -7.30 -1.59
CA GLY A 39 -31.43 -7.85 -0.75
C GLY A 39 -30.44 -6.72 -0.48
N ALA A 40 -30.76 -5.82 0.46
CA ALA A 40 -30.02 -4.60 0.71
C ALA A 40 -28.60 -4.89 1.25
N GLY A 41 -27.68 -5.23 0.35
CA GLY A 41 -26.28 -4.89 0.52
C GLY A 41 -26.20 -3.37 0.40
N LEU A 42 -25.98 -2.69 1.53
CA LEU A 42 -25.59 -1.28 1.50
C LEU A 42 -24.40 -1.19 0.54
N SER A 43 -24.56 -0.44 -0.55
CA SER A 43 -23.44 -0.09 -1.41
C SER A 43 -22.49 0.74 -0.56
N LEU A 44 -21.50 0.10 0.06
CA LEU A 44 -20.48 0.78 0.83
C LEU A 44 -19.73 1.71 -0.15
N ALA A 45 -19.77 3.00 0.14
CA ALA A 45 -19.15 4.03 -0.69
C ALA A 45 -17.74 4.32 -0.17
N PRO A 46 -16.73 4.46 -1.06
CA PRO A 46 -15.37 4.79 -0.62
C PRO A 46 -15.32 6.13 0.10
N GLU A 47 -14.43 6.25 1.09
CA GLU A 47 -14.09 7.52 1.68
C GLU A 47 -13.22 8.30 0.68
N VAL A 48 -13.67 9.51 0.31
CA VAL A 48 -12.99 10.35 -0.66
C VAL A 48 -12.26 11.47 0.08
N LEU A 49 -10.92 11.47 -0.01
CA LEU A 49 -10.10 12.61 0.42
C LEU A 49 -9.78 13.45 -0.81
N LYS A 50 -10.11 14.74 -0.76
CA LYS A 50 -9.89 15.66 -1.89
C LYS A 50 -9.33 16.98 -1.40
N GLY A 51 -8.26 17.46 -2.03
CA GLY A 51 -7.63 18.70 -1.66
C GLY A 51 -6.25 18.86 -2.27
N GLY A 52 -5.85 20.12 -2.50
CA GLY A 52 -4.61 20.41 -3.21
C GLY A 52 -4.62 19.75 -4.60
N ASP A 53 -3.54 19.07 -4.92
CA ASP A 53 -3.34 18.40 -6.21
C ASP A 53 -3.86 16.95 -6.22
N TRP A 54 -4.53 16.49 -5.16
CA TRP A 54 -4.85 15.08 -4.96
C TRP A 54 -6.34 14.79 -4.73
N GLU A 55 -6.80 13.68 -5.30
CA GLU A 55 -8.02 12.98 -4.92
C GLU A 55 -7.69 11.50 -4.65
N LEU A 56 -7.99 11.04 -3.44
CA LEU A 56 -7.79 9.66 -2.99
C LEU A 56 -9.14 9.00 -2.70
N LYS A 57 -9.31 7.74 -3.09
CA LYS A 57 -10.48 6.92 -2.72
C LYS A 57 -10.04 5.75 -1.86
N VAL A 58 -10.53 5.71 -0.64
CA VAL A 58 -10.14 4.74 0.38
C VAL A 58 -11.31 3.82 0.68
N VAL A 59 -11.04 2.53 0.82
CA VAL A 59 -12.05 1.49 1.01
C VAL A 59 -11.83 0.82 2.37
N PRO A 60 -12.48 1.31 3.45
CA PRO A 60 -12.32 0.77 4.80
C PRO A 60 -12.63 -0.73 4.91
N TRP A 61 -13.67 -1.21 4.23
CA TRP A 61 -14.18 -2.57 4.38
C TRP A 61 -13.32 -3.67 3.72
N ILE A 62 -12.21 -3.32 3.05
CA ILE A 62 -11.26 -4.28 2.48
C ILE A 62 -9.83 -3.79 2.70
N GLY A 63 -9.25 -4.08 3.86
CA GLY A 63 -7.86 -3.74 4.20
C GLY A 63 -7.58 -2.24 4.36
N GLY A 64 -8.63 -1.41 4.43
CA GLY A 64 -8.49 0.05 4.41
C GLY A 64 -7.80 0.60 3.17
N ARG A 65 -7.72 -0.17 2.08
CA ARG A 65 -6.88 0.10 0.90
C ARG A 65 -7.23 1.41 0.19
N ILE A 66 -6.24 2.02 -0.47
CA ILE A 66 -6.49 3.13 -1.40
C ILE A 66 -6.66 2.52 -2.80
N VAL A 67 -7.81 2.71 -3.41
CA VAL A 67 -8.14 2.16 -4.75
C VAL A 67 -7.96 3.19 -5.86
N SER A 68 -7.80 4.46 -5.51
CA SER A 68 -7.58 5.56 -6.44
C SER A 68 -6.62 6.58 -5.84
N MET A 69 -5.63 6.97 -6.62
CA MET A 69 -4.63 8.00 -6.31
C MET A 69 -4.48 8.89 -7.55
N GLU A 70 -5.36 9.87 -7.65
CA GLU A 70 -5.43 10.76 -8.81
C GLU A 70 -4.69 12.07 -8.52
N HIS A 71 -3.76 12.42 -9.41
CA HIS A 71 -3.15 13.74 -9.43
C HIS A 71 -3.98 14.66 -10.33
N LEU A 72 -4.75 15.56 -9.70
CA LEU A 72 -5.76 16.40 -10.35
C LEU A 72 -5.19 17.30 -11.46
N PRO A 73 -4.03 17.97 -11.29
CA PRO A 73 -3.49 18.85 -12.34
C PRO A 73 -3.13 18.13 -13.64
N THR A 74 -2.75 16.84 -13.58
CA THR A 74 -2.37 16.06 -14.76
C THR A 74 -3.45 15.06 -15.18
N GLY A 75 -4.49 14.86 -14.37
CA GLY A 75 -5.51 13.82 -14.57
C GLY A 75 -4.96 12.40 -14.49
N THR A 76 -3.79 12.21 -13.88
CA THR A 76 -3.11 10.91 -13.86
C THR A 76 -3.60 10.07 -12.69
N GLN A 77 -4.15 8.89 -12.99
CA GLN A 77 -4.40 7.83 -12.02
C GLN A 77 -3.15 6.98 -11.88
N TRP A 78 -2.52 6.97 -10.70
CA TRP A 78 -1.26 6.26 -10.49
C TRP A 78 -1.44 4.79 -10.13
N LEU A 79 -2.47 4.46 -9.36
CA LEU A 79 -2.64 3.10 -8.84
C LEU A 79 -3.24 2.15 -9.90
N HIS A 80 -2.70 0.94 -9.95
CA HIS A 80 -3.35 -0.19 -10.60
C HIS A 80 -4.25 -0.87 -9.57
N SER A 81 -5.56 -0.70 -9.68
CA SER A 81 -6.50 -1.21 -8.67
C SER A 81 -7.77 -1.79 -9.28
N ARG A 82 -8.31 -2.79 -8.58
CA ARG A 82 -9.71 -3.22 -8.64
C ARG A 82 -10.27 -3.13 -7.23
N VAL A 83 -11.60 -3.15 -7.09
CA VAL A 83 -12.26 -2.97 -5.78
C VAL A 83 -11.75 -3.96 -4.73
N ASP A 84 -11.43 -5.20 -5.12
CA ASP A 84 -11.10 -6.32 -4.24
C ASP A 84 -9.61 -6.72 -4.25
N ILE A 85 -8.80 -6.13 -5.13
CA ILE A 85 -7.38 -6.49 -5.29
C ILE A 85 -6.54 -5.34 -5.85
N ASN A 86 -5.28 -5.27 -5.42
CA ASN A 86 -4.31 -4.25 -5.81
C ASN A 86 -4.71 -2.84 -5.31
N GLY A 87 -4.09 -1.81 -5.87
CA GLY A 87 -4.09 -0.44 -5.35
C GLY A 87 -2.96 -0.25 -4.34
N TYR A 88 -3.23 0.52 -3.31
CA TYR A 88 -2.35 0.68 -2.15
C TYR A 88 -2.85 -0.25 -1.04
N GLU A 89 -2.09 -1.31 -0.77
CA GLU A 89 -2.37 -2.27 0.30
C GLU A 89 -1.31 -2.16 1.41
N GLU A 90 -1.66 -2.55 2.63
CA GLU A 90 -0.68 -2.76 3.70
C GLU A 90 -1.04 -4.01 4.49
N TYR A 91 -0.03 -4.68 5.04
CA TYR A 91 -0.22 -5.89 5.84
C TYR A 91 0.98 -6.20 6.73
N SER A 92 0.84 -7.21 7.60
CA SER A 92 1.63 -7.38 8.82
C SER A 92 2.63 -8.54 8.80
N GLY A 93 3.01 -9.07 7.65
CA GLY A 93 3.84 -10.28 7.55
C GLY A 93 4.60 -10.39 6.23
N LEU A 94 5.59 -11.28 6.20
CA LEU A 94 6.46 -11.48 5.04
C LEU A 94 5.74 -12.17 3.88
N GLU A 95 4.61 -12.82 4.14
CA GLU A 95 3.76 -13.43 3.12
C GLU A 95 2.95 -12.37 2.39
N TYR A 96 2.79 -12.58 1.08
CA TYR A 96 1.90 -11.77 0.25
C TYR A 96 0.47 -11.83 0.77
N ARG A 97 -0.14 -10.65 0.97
CA ARG A 97 -1.50 -10.48 1.50
C ARG A 97 -1.73 -11.18 2.84
N SER A 98 -0.78 -11.05 3.75
CA SER A 98 -0.96 -11.42 5.16
C SER A 98 -1.97 -10.49 5.87
N ALA A 99 -2.14 -10.68 7.18
CA ALA A 99 -3.14 -9.95 7.97
C ALA A 99 -2.98 -8.43 7.83
N GLY A 100 -4.10 -7.74 7.61
CA GLY A 100 -4.18 -6.31 7.30
C GLY A 100 -4.64 -6.02 5.88
N CYS A 101 -4.47 -6.97 4.94
CA CYS A 101 -4.79 -6.78 3.53
C CYS A 101 -6.30 -6.86 3.22
N THR A 102 -7.06 -7.66 3.99
CA THR A 102 -8.46 -8.00 3.66
C THR A 102 -9.45 -7.67 4.75
N GLU A 103 -8.96 -7.48 5.97
CA GLU A 103 -9.74 -7.20 7.16
C GLU A 103 -10.47 -5.87 7.02
N GLU A 104 -11.64 -5.77 7.65
CA GLU A 104 -12.39 -4.51 7.69
C GLU A 104 -11.72 -3.54 8.66
N TYR A 105 -11.50 -2.31 8.19
CA TYR A 105 -10.96 -1.22 8.99
C TYR A 105 -12.10 -0.31 9.44
N SER A 106 -12.06 0.10 10.70
CA SER A 106 -12.92 1.14 11.23
C SER A 106 -12.31 2.52 10.96
N VAL A 107 -13.12 3.47 10.50
CA VAL A 107 -12.76 4.89 10.48
C VAL A 107 -12.84 5.41 11.92
N ILE A 108 -11.71 5.85 12.48
CA ILE A 108 -11.62 6.33 13.87
C ILE A 108 -11.60 7.86 13.96
N GLU A 109 -11.14 8.54 12.90
CA GLU A 109 -11.11 10.00 12.83
C GLU A 109 -11.24 10.45 11.37
N LYS A 110 -11.89 11.60 11.17
CA LYS A 110 -12.12 12.20 9.86
C LYS A 110 -12.12 13.72 10.01
N ASP A 111 -11.09 14.41 9.52
CA ASP A 111 -11.06 15.89 9.47
C ASP A 111 -11.80 16.35 8.22
N GLN A 112 -12.90 17.09 8.42
CA GLN A 112 -13.71 17.67 7.35
C GLN A 112 -13.65 19.20 7.43
N GLU A 113 -13.38 19.84 6.30
CA GLU A 113 -13.53 21.30 6.21
C GLU A 113 -15.00 21.71 6.14
N HIS A 114 -15.27 23.00 6.33
CA HIS A 114 -16.62 23.58 6.30
C HIS A 114 -17.38 23.34 4.98
N ALA A 115 -16.67 22.98 3.91
CA ALA A 115 -17.23 22.60 2.61
C ALA A 115 -17.52 21.08 2.47
N GLY A 116 -17.30 20.28 3.51
CA GLY A 116 -17.51 18.83 3.53
C GLY A 116 -16.35 18.00 2.95
N GLU A 117 -15.29 18.65 2.47
CA GLU A 117 -14.09 17.98 1.95
C GLU A 117 -13.29 17.32 3.07
N VAL A 118 -12.98 16.04 2.92
CA VAL A 118 -12.16 15.27 3.86
C VAL A 118 -10.69 15.54 3.58
N LYS A 119 -9.97 16.09 4.56
CA LYS A 119 -8.52 16.39 4.45
C LYS A 119 -7.64 15.36 5.13
N SER A 120 -8.16 14.67 6.15
CA SER A 120 -7.47 13.53 6.74
C SER A 120 -8.43 12.43 7.17
N LEU A 121 -7.91 11.21 7.20
CA LEU A 121 -8.63 10.00 7.53
C LEU A 121 -7.74 9.10 8.38
N ALA A 122 -8.22 8.72 9.57
CA ALA A 122 -7.59 7.72 10.41
C ALA A 122 -8.40 6.42 10.37
N LEU A 123 -7.69 5.31 10.16
CA LEU A 123 -8.25 3.97 10.05
C LEU A 123 -7.55 3.04 11.04
N GLN A 124 -8.29 2.06 11.56
CA GLN A 124 -7.68 0.94 12.28
C GLN A 124 -8.26 -0.40 11.84
N GLY A 125 -7.41 -1.41 11.71
CA GLY A 125 -7.80 -2.79 11.40
C GLY A 125 -7.16 -3.76 12.39
N ASP A 126 -7.95 -4.68 12.94
CA ASP A 126 -7.44 -5.77 13.79
C ASP A 126 -6.76 -6.82 12.90
N ILE A 127 -5.51 -7.15 13.22
CA ILE A 127 -4.70 -8.13 12.48
C ILE A 127 -4.41 -9.39 13.31
N GLY A 128 -5.20 -9.60 14.36
CA GLY A 128 -5.14 -10.73 15.27
C GLY A 128 -3.99 -10.65 16.28
N GLY A 129 -4.05 -11.52 17.30
CA GLY A 129 -3.00 -11.61 18.32
C GLY A 129 -2.87 -10.36 19.21
N GLY A 130 -3.92 -9.54 19.28
CA GLY A 130 -3.93 -8.31 20.07
C GLY A 130 -3.24 -7.12 19.39
N LEU A 131 -2.93 -7.24 18.10
CA LEU A 131 -2.29 -6.21 17.29
C LEU A 131 -3.32 -5.52 16.37
N VAL A 132 -3.10 -4.24 16.11
CA VAL A 132 -3.87 -3.49 15.11
C VAL A 132 -2.92 -2.73 14.18
N ILE A 133 -3.28 -2.64 12.90
CA ILE A 133 -2.72 -1.63 12.00
C ILE A 133 -3.51 -0.35 12.20
N VAL A 134 -2.80 0.75 12.41
CA VAL A 134 -3.33 2.12 12.40
C VAL A 134 -2.75 2.83 11.19
N ARG A 135 -3.60 3.48 10.40
CA ARG A 135 -3.19 4.29 9.25
C ARG A 135 -3.79 5.68 9.37
N TYR A 136 -2.96 6.70 9.19
CA TYR A 136 -3.37 8.09 9.10
C TYR A 136 -2.99 8.64 7.73
N ILE A 137 -3.98 9.03 6.94
CA ILE A 137 -3.81 9.62 5.60
C ILE A 137 -4.17 11.09 5.72
N SER A 138 -3.31 11.98 5.24
CA SER A 138 -3.56 13.43 5.32
C SER A 138 -3.08 14.18 4.10
N LEU A 139 -3.91 15.12 3.63
CA LEU A 139 -3.56 16.13 2.63
C LEU A 139 -2.96 17.33 3.36
N LEU A 140 -1.72 17.71 3.05
CA LEU A 140 -1.03 18.75 3.80
C LEU A 140 -1.58 20.15 3.48
N LYS A 141 -2.22 20.80 4.45
CA LYS A 141 -2.78 22.16 4.31
C LYS A 141 -1.74 23.18 3.83
N ASN A 142 -0.49 23.04 4.26
CA ASN A 142 0.60 23.98 3.93
C ASN A 142 1.37 23.61 2.65
N ASN A 143 1.12 22.43 2.07
CA ASN A 143 1.74 22.00 0.83
C ASN A 143 0.74 21.19 -0.02
N PRO A 144 0.00 21.84 -0.93
CA PRO A 144 -1.07 21.18 -1.69
C PRO A 144 -0.58 20.08 -2.63
N LYS A 145 0.72 20.05 -2.93
CA LYS A 145 1.35 19.07 -3.83
C LYS A 145 1.57 17.71 -3.19
N VAL A 146 1.41 17.62 -1.86
CA VAL A 146 1.84 16.47 -1.08
C VAL A 146 0.70 15.93 -0.22
N PHE A 147 0.55 14.61 -0.23
CA PHE A 147 -0.17 13.90 0.83
C PHE A 147 0.75 12.94 1.55
N LYS A 148 0.42 12.67 2.81
CA LYS A 148 1.20 11.85 3.73
C LYS A 148 0.40 10.66 4.22
N ILE A 149 1.06 9.53 4.36
CA ILE A 149 0.54 8.33 5.02
C ILE A 149 1.49 7.95 6.16
N ASP A 150 0.94 7.92 7.37
CA ASP A 150 1.60 7.42 8.57
C ASP A 150 0.93 6.11 8.98
N SER A 151 1.65 5.00 8.86
CA SER A 151 1.15 3.67 9.19
C SER A 151 1.91 3.09 10.37
N SER A 152 1.24 2.32 11.21
CA SER A 152 1.84 1.69 12.38
C SER A 152 1.17 0.37 12.74
N ILE A 153 1.97 -0.61 13.16
CA ILE A 153 1.46 -1.79 13.89
C ILE A 153 1.66 -1.53 15.37
N VAL A 154 0.55 -1.56 16.13
CA VAL A 154 0.56 -1.29 17.57
C VAL A 154 -0.06 -2.44 18.35
N SER A 155 0.47 -2.68 19.55
CA SER A 155 -0.10 -3.63 20.50
C SER A 155 -1.23 -2.99 21.30
N ARG A 156 -2.44 -3.55 21.24
CA ARG A 156 -3.58 -3.11 22.04
C ARG A 156 -3.80 -4.04 23.23
N ASN A 157 -3.95 -5.34 22.96
CA ASN A 157 -4.32 -6.37 23.93
C ASN A 157 -3.51 -7.66 23.72
N VAL A 158 -2.20 -7.60 23.99
CA VAL A 158 -1.38 -8.83 24.08
C VAL A 158 -1.80 -9.66 25.29
N GLY A 159 -1.98 -10.97 25.08
CA GLY A 159 -2.54 -11.88 26.08
C GLY A 159 -1.67 -12.02 27.34
N ALA A 160 -2.33 -12.30 28.47
CA ALA A 160 -1.64 -12.58 29.73
C ALA A 160 -0.65 -13.75 29.55
N GLY A 161 0.62 -13.55 29.89
CA GLY A 161 1.69 -14.55 29.76
C GLY A 161 2.66 -14.33 28.59
N SER A 162 2.43 -13.37 27.69
CA SER A 162 3.35 -13.08 26.57
C SER A 162 4.55 -12.20 26.92
N GLY A 163 4.69 -11.79 28.19
CA GLY A 163 5.72 -10.84 28.62
C GLY A 163 5.55 -9.42 28.04
N GLY A 164 4.38 -9.10 27.47
CA GLY A 164 4.11 -7.79 26.86
C GLY A 164 4.48 -7.67 25.38
N PHE A 165 4.99 -8.74 24.77
CA PHE A 165 5.35 -8.79 23.35
C PHE A 165 4.34 -9.57 22.53
N SER A 166 4.23 -9.22 21.26
CA SER A 166 3.44 -9.93 20.26
C SER A 166 4.23 -11.05 19.56
N ARG A 167 3.59 -11.70 18.59
CA ARG A 167 4.27 -12.47 17.54
C ARG A 167 5.18 -11.58 16.68
N LEU A 168 6.08 -12.20 15.91
CA LEU A 168 6.82 -11.55 14.83
C LEU A 168 5.84 -11.01 13.78
N VAL A 169 6.06 -9.76 13.39
CA VAL A 169 5.31 -9.04 12.36
C VAL A 169 6.24 -8.09 11.63
N CYS A 170 5.87 -7.77 10.39
CA CYS A 170 6.55 -6.79 9.53
C CYS A 170 5.48 -5.89 8.91
N LEU A 171 5.58 -4.58 9.06
CA LEU A 171 4.71 -3.64 8.37
C LEU A 171 5.19 -3.51 6.92
N ARG A 172 4.33 -3.91 5.97
CA ARG A 172 4.59 -3.79 4.54
C ARG A 172 3.64 -2.81 3.89
N ILE A 173 4.22 -1.88 3.14
CA ILE A 173 3.51 -0.96 2.26
C ILE A 173 3.59 -1.54 0.85
N HIS A 174 2.46 -1.87 0.24
CA HIS A 174 2.36 -2.56 -1.05
C HIS A 174 1.50 -1.77 -2.04
N PRO A 175 2.02 -0.66 -2.60
CA PRO A 175 1.38 0.02 -3.71
C PRO A 175 1.73 -0.66 -5.03
N MET A 176 0.70 -0.90 -5.84
CA MET A 176 0.85 -1.30 -7.24
C MET A 176 0.45 -0.14 -8.15
N PHE A 177 1.37 0.27 -9.01
CA PHE A 177 1.21 1.37 -9.94
C PHE A 177 0.92 0.89 -11.36
N THR A 178 0.12 1.65 -12.10
CA THR A 178 -0.10 1.44 -13.54
C THR A 178 0.98 2.17 -14.33
N LEU A 179 1.51 1.52 -15.37
CA LEU A 179 2.46 2.11 -16.30
C LEU A 179 1.74 2.44 -17.61
N LEU A 180 1.64 3.73 -17.95
CA LEU A 180 1.06 4.16 -19.22
C LEU A 180 2.02 3.91 -20.38
N HIS A 181 3.32 4.15 -20.16
CA HIS A 181 4.36 3.89 -21.15
C HIS A 181 5.45 2.98 -20.55
N PRO A 182 5.21 1.66 -20.43
CA PRO A 182 6.12 0.76 -19.74
C PRO A 182 7.56 0.85 -20.24
N THR A 183 7.78 0.90 -21.56
CA THR A 183 9.12 0.98 -22.16
C THR A 183 9.86 2.30 -21.91
N GLU A 184 9.13 3.33 -21.49
CA GLU A 184 9.63 4.68 -21.23
C GLU A 184 9.52 5.06 -19.74
N SER A 185 9.25 4.06 -18.89
CA SER A 185 9.12 4.22 -17.45
C SER A 185 10.23 3.48 -16.71
N TYR A 186 10.71 4.04 -15.61
CA TYR A 186 11.74 3.42 -14.78
C TYR A 186 11.66 3.94 -13.33
N VAL A 187 12.23 3.18 -12.41
CA VAL A 187 12.37 3.61 -11.00
C VAL A 187 13.74 4.22 -10.82
N SER A 188 13.83 5.38 -10.18
CA SER A 188 15.09 6.04 -9.88
C SER A 188 15.22 6.41 -8.41
N PHE A 189 16.41 6.27 -7.85
CA PHE A 189 16.73 6.73 -6.52
C PHE A 189 18.24 6.88 -6.32
N THR A 190 18.62 7.57 -5.23
CA THR A 190 19.99 7.56 -4.72
C THR A 190 20.03 6.71 -3.46
N SER A 191 20.96 5.77 -3.37
CA SER A 191 21.10 4.89 -2.21
C SER A 191 21.67 5.62 -1.00
N VAL A 192 21.65 4.99 0.18
CA VAL A 192 22.25 5.51 1.42
C VAL A 192 23.74 5.85 1.23
N ILE A 193 24.47 5.06 0.44
CA ILE A 193 25.89 5.31 0.12
C ILE A 193 26.11 6.33 -1.01
N GLY A 194 25.05 6.96 -1.50
CA GLY A 194 25.12 7.99 -2.54
C GLY A 194 25.19 7.47 -3.98
N SER A 195 25.08 6.15 -4.20
CA SER A 195 25.06 5.59 -5.55
C SER A 195 23.70 5.83 -6.22
N LYS A 196 23.70 6.28 -7.47
CA LYS A 196 22.48 6.52 -8.25
C LYS A 196 22.06 5.23 -8.95
N HIS A 197 20.77 4.95 -8.91
CA HIS A 197 20.15 3.77 -9.52
C HIS A 197 19.04 4.17 -10.47
N GLU A 198 18.99 3.48 -11.61
CA GLU A 198 17.86 3.47 -12.53
C GLU A 198 17.50 2.01 -12.81
N ILE A 199 16.29 1.62 -12.40
CA ILE A 199 15.78 0.27 -12.55
C ILE A 199 14.72 0.30 -13.63
N TRP A 200 14.98 -0.38 -14.73
CA TRP A 200 14.09 -0.47 -15.87
C TRP A 200 13.19 -1.72 -15.75
N PRO A 201 12.04 -1.75 -16.45
CA PRO A 201 11.20 -2.93 -16.52
C PRO A 201 11.97 -4.10 -17.11
N GLU A 202 12.29 -5.06 -16.26
CA GLU A 202 12.92 -6.32 -16.63
C GLU A 202 11.94 -7.46 -16.36
N SER A 203 11.96 -8.48 -17.23
CA SER A 203 11.00 -9.58 -17.13
C SER A 203 11.31 -10.48 -15.93
N GLY A 204 10.44 -10.43 -14.91
CA GLY A 204 10.19 -11.58 -14.02
C GLY A 204 10.99 -11.66 -12.73
N GLU A 205 11.94 -10.75 -12.47
CA GLU A 205 12.72 -10.77 -11.21
C GLU A 205 12.31 -9.64 -10.25
N GLN A 206 12.15 -10.00 -8.98
CA GLN A 206 11.98 -9.06 -7.88
C GLN A 206 13.36 -8.53 -7.49
N GLN A 207 13.54 -7.22 -7.50
CA GLN A 207 14.77 -6.58 -7.04
C GLN A 207 14.56 -6.13 -5.59
N ILE A 208 15.45 -6.59 -4.70
CA ILE A 208 15.39 -6.31 -3.27
C ILE A 208 16.63 -5.50 -2.87
N MET A 209 16.41 -4.41 -2.16
CA MET A 209 17.46 -3.57 -1.61
C MET A 209 17.33 -3.50 -0.10
N GLU A 210 18.46 -3.66 0.58
CA GLU A 210 18.60 -3.65 2.04
C GLU A 210 19.91 -2.95 2.40
N GLY A 211 20.01 -2.46 3.65
CA GLY A 211 21.20 -1.79 4.17
C GLY A 211 21.63 -0.61 3.28
N ASP A 212 22.92 -0.60 2.92
CA ASP A 212 23.56 0.48 2.14
C ASP A 212 22.96 0.70 0.74
N LEU A 213 22.22 -0.28 0.21
CA LEU A 213 21.58 -0.20 -1.10
C LEU A 213 20.16 0.39 -1.06
N LEU A 214 19.59 0.61 0.13
CA LEU A 214 18.27 1.23 0.28
C LEU A 214 18.23 2.63 -0.33
N PRO A 215 17.09 3.07 -0.88
CA PRO A 215 16.90 4.47 -1.23
C PRO A 215 17.10 5.35 0.01
N ASN A 216 17.79 6.47 -0.15
CA ASN A 216 18.09 7.42 0.91
C ASN A 216 16.88 8.31 1.22
N GLY A 217 15.77 7.68 1.62
CA GLY A 217 14.53 8.34 2.00
C GLY A 217 13.68 8.85 0.84
N GLU A 218 14.06 8.55 -0.41
CA GLU A 218 13.30 8.95 -1.60
C GLU A 218 13.48 7.94 -2.74
N TRP A 219 12.39 7.62 -3.43
CA TRP A 219 12.40 7.00 -4.76
C TRP A 219 11.44 7.73 -5.69
N MET A 220 11.68 7.59 -7.00
CA MET A 220 10.86 8.16 -8.06
C MET A 220 10.42 7.08 -9.05
N LEU A 221 9.14 7.03 -9.40
CA LEU A 221 8.64 6.33 -10.59
C LEU A 221 8.51 7.35 -11.71
N VAL A 222 9.38 7.25 -12.71
CA VAL A 222 9.49 8.19 -13.83
C VAL A 222 8.72 7.64 -15.03
N ASP A 223 7.93 8.47 -15.70
CA ASP A 223 7.38 8.20 -17.04
C ASP A 223 7.85 9.32 -18.00
N LYS A 224 8.79 8.98 -18.88
CA LYS A 224 9.41 9.96 -19.79
C LYS A 224 8.43 10.51 -20.82
N CYS A 225 7.47 9.71 -21.27
CA CYS A 225 6.47 10.14 -22.25
C CYS A 225 5.48 11.15 -21.67
N LEU A 226 5.11 11.00 -20.40
CA LEU A 226 4.29 11.98 -19.69
C LEU A 226 5.08 13.23 -19.29
N GLY A 227 6.41 13.13 -19.19
CA GLY A 227 7.24 14.17 -18.60
C GLY A 227 6.96 14.34 -17.10
N LEU A 228 6.59 13.24 -16.41
CA LEU A 228 6.20 13.25 -15.00
C LEU A 228 6.99 12.22 -14.21
N ALA A 229 7.14 12.47 -12.91
CA ALA A 229 7.57 11.46 -11.95
C ALA A 229 6.68 11.50 -10.71
N LEU A 230 6.29 10.31 -10.23
CA LEU A 230 5.73 10.12 -8.90
C LEU A 230 6.89 9.94 -7.92
N VAL A 231 7.05 10.87 -7.01
CA VAL A 231 8.05 10.84 -5.95
C VAL A 231 7.42 10.29 -4.68
N ASN A 232 8.10 9.37 -4.02
CA ASN A 232 7.78 8.93 -2.67
C ASN A 232 8.95 9.29 -1.75
N ARG A 233 8.67 9.99 -0.66
CA ARG A 233 9.66 10.27 0.40
C ARG A 233 9.26 9.59 1.68
N PHE A 234 10.22 9.02 2.39
CA PHE A 234 9.97 8.22 3.58
C PHE A 234 11.06 8.38 4.64
N SER A 235 10.74 8.05 5.88
CA SER A 235 11.72 8.02 6.97
C SER A 235 12.63 6.81 6.85
N ILE A 236 13.94 7.04 6.65
CA ILE A 236 14.94 5.99 6.42
C ILE A 236 14.99 5.00 7.60
N ASP A 237 14.93 5.49 8.84
CA ASP A 237 15.01 4.68 10.06
C ASP A 237 13.83 3.69 10.23
N GLN A 238 12.80 3.80 9.39
CA GLN A 238 11.58 2.99 9.44
C GLN A 238 11.52 1.92 8.35
N VAL A 239 12.41 1.98 7.36
CA VAL A 239 12.42 1.10 6.20
C VAL A 239 13.66 0.22 6.25
N TYR A 240 13.43 -1.09 6.38
CA TYR A 240 14.47 -2.11 6.41
C TYR A 240 14.73 -2.71 5.03
N LYS A 241 13.69 -2.79 4.19
CA LYS A 241 13.75 -3.33 2.84
C LYS A 241 12.91 -2.50 1.88
N PHE A 242 13.46 -2.27 0.69
CA PHE A 242 12.76 -1.72 -0.46
C PHE A 242 12.74 -2.77 -1.57
N MET A 243 11.59 -2.98 -2.20
CA MET A 243 11.43 -4.00 -3.24
C MET A 243 10.78 -3.39 -4.48
N VAL A 244 11.36 -3.68 -5.64
CA VAL A 244 10.80 -3.35 -6.96
C VAL A 244 10.39 -4.63 -7.65
N HIS A 245 9.13 -4.69 -8.11
CA HIS A 245 8.64 -5.82 -8.91
C HIS A 245 7.87 -5.31 -10.12
N TRP A 246 8.36 -5.64 -11.31
CA TRP A 246 7.72 -5.30 -12.58
C TRP A 246 6.71 -6.38 -13.00
N GLY A 247 5.51 -5.95 -13.33
CA GLY A 247 4.48 -6.76 -13.97
C GLY A 247 4.24 -6.33 -15.42
N CYS A 248 3.26 -6.96 -16.08
CA CYS A 248 2.86 -6.54 -17.42
C CYS A 248 2.07 -5.23 -17.34
N GLY A 249 2.74 -4.10 -17.57
CA GLY A 249 2.14 -2.76 -17.50
C GLY A 249 1.94 -2.23 -16.08
N THR A 250 2.60 -2.83 -15.09
CA THR A 250 2.52 -2.40 -13.68
C THR A 250 3.87 -2.45 -13.01
N VAL A 251 4.02 -1.74 -11.89
CA VAL A 251 5.16 -1.88 -10.99
C VAL A 251 4.69 -1.82 -9.54
N THR A 252 5.19 -2.73 -8.72
CA THR A 252 5.01 -2.69 -7.27
C THR A 252 6.29 -2.17 -6.63
N LEU A 253 6.16 -1.18 -5.75
CA LEU A 253 7.26 -0.53 -5.04
C LEU A 253 7.02 -0.63 -3.54
N GLU A 254 7.54 -1.68 -2.90
CA GLU A 254 7.23 -1.95 -1.50
C GLU A 254 8.24 -1.34 -0.54
N LEU A 255 7.74 -0.82 0.59
CA LEU A 255 8.53 -0.46 1.76
C LEU A 255 8.20 -1.43 2.90
N TRP A 256 9.22 -1.99 3.52
CA TRP A 256 9.07 -2.97 4.59
C TRP A 256 9.78 -2.46 5.83
N SER A 257 9.13 -2.60 6.98
CA SER A 257 9.82 -2.44 8.26
C SER A 257 10.69 -3.67 8.54
N GLU A 258 11.48 -3.59 9.61
CA GLU A 258 12.07 -4.80 10.20
C GLU A 258 10.98 -5.83 10.58
N ASP A 259 11.38 -7.11 10.68
CA ASP A 259 10.56 -8.20 11.18
C ASP A 259 10.90 -8.48 12.64
N ARG A 260 9.99 -8.11 13.55
CA ARG A 260 10.21 -8.26 15.00
C ARG A 260 8.92 -8.30 15.80
N PRO A 261 8.98 -8.67 17.10
CA PRO A 261 7.85 -8.52 17.99
C PRO A 261 7.52 -7.03 18.24
N VAL A 262 6.25 -6.74 18.49
CA VAL A 262 5.73 -5.40 18.82
C VAL A 262 5.23 -5.37 20.26
N SER A 263 5.57 -4.31 20.99
CA SER A 263 4.99 -3.97 22.30
C SER A 263 4.24 -2.64 22.23
N LYS A 264 3.66 -2.18 23.35
CA LYS A 264 3.01 -0.86 23.42
C LYS A 264 4.02 0.29 23.25
N GLU A 265 5.25 0.06 23.69
CA GLU A 265 6.35 1.02 23.70
C GLU A 265 7.18 0.96 22.42
N SER A 266 7.11 -0.17 21.68
CA SER A 266 7.89 -0.40 20.46
C SER A 266 7.00 -0.74 19.25
N PRO A 267 6.14 0.17 18.78
CA PRO A 267 5.38 -0.04 17.54
C PRO A 267 6.32 -0.15 16.33
N LEU A 268 5.87 -0.83 15.27
CA LEU A 268 6.46 -0.67 13.93
C LEU A 268 5.78 0.51 13.26
N LYS A 269 6.53 1.33 12.53
CA LYS A 269 6.00 2.51 11.85
C LYS A 269 6.62 2.64 10.48
N ILE A 270 5.85 3.13 9.51
CA ILE A 270 6.34 3.65 8.23
C ILE A 270 5.57 4.93 7.92
N SER A 271 6.31 6.03 7.81
CA SER A 271 5.84 7.36 7.42
C SER A 271 6.40 7.67 6.05
N HIS A 272 5.52 7.96 5.10
CA HIS A 272 5.90 8.38 3.76
C HIS A 272 4.90 9.35 3.16
N GLU A 273 5.31 10.01 2.09
CA GLU A 273 4.54 11.00 1.37
C GLU A 273 4.70 10.82 -0.13
N TYR A 274 3.75 11.36 -0.89
CA TYR A 274 3.78 11.34 -2.36
C TYR A 274 3.64 12.74 -2.94
N GLU A 275 4.39 12.99 -4.01
CA GLU A 275 4.36 14.21 -4.82
C GLU A 275 4.46 13.84 -6.30
N VAL A 276 3.81 14.60 -7.18
CA VAL A 276 4.08 14.52 -8.63
C VAL A 276 4.92 15.72 -9.04
N ILE A 277 6.04 15.46 -9.71
CA ILE A 277 6.90 16.49 -10.28
C ILE A 277 6.93 16.39 -11.80
N LYS A 278 7.17 17.53 -12.46
CA LYS A 278 7.45 17.57 -13.90
C LYS A 278 8.93 17.33 -14.13
N LEU A 279 9.23 16.54 -15.16
CA LEU A 279 10.59 16.36 -15.62
C LEU A 279 11.05 17.59 -16.43
N PRO A 280 12.36 17.91 -16.43
CA PRO A 280 12.94 18.99 -17.23
C PRO A 280 12.74 18.82 -18.74
#